data_AF-A0A357AHF9-F1
#
_entry.id   AF-A0A357AHF9-F1
#
_cell.length_a   1.000
_cell.length_b   1.000
_cell.length_c   1.000
_cell.angle_alpha   90.00
_cell.angle_beta   90.00
_cell.angle_gamma   90.00
#
_symmetry.space_group_name_H-M   'P 1'
#
loop_
_entity.id
_entity.type
_entity.pdbx_description
1 polymer ?
#
loop_
_entity_poly.entity_id
_entity_poly.type
_entity_poly.pdbx_seq_one_letter_code
_entity_poly.pdbx_strand_id
1 'polypeptide(L)'
;MSKFKKGDRVIAKKCSDNALVIGKAGTVIGVNGNTGIYAVEFDDYVGGHNALPAYDGRNGHCWFLTEKELKPASKFEAGQIYRTREDGSIIKITSSTGYYVTYETIRSKRNEVGSFLSTSLFAKRLEPLAGRQIGEAIKEYDAGPTTGKHAYSDSEIAEAKAFVLDTIRDLAEKGTYASFGTDKYGSCTALVSGKNSKAKVYGNYAELYQLDTGESKCSPNDVPNTWIGKAVALCRALGRPIPDYVR
;
A
#
# COMPACT_ATOMS: atom_id res chain seq x y z
N MET A 1 -4.85 -18.58 -24.89
CA MET A 1 -5.40 -17.87 -23.71
C MET A 1 -5.78 -16.47 -24.13
N SER A 2 -6.96 -15.97 -23.76
CA SER A 2 -7.39 -14.61 -24.13
C SER A 2 -6.60 -13.56 -23.34
N LYS A 3 -6.11 -12.52 -24.01
CA LYS A 3 -5.34 -11.43 -23.38
C LYS A 3 -6.18 -10.52 -22.50
N PHE A 4 -7.46 -10.33 -22.86
CA PHE A 4 -8.42 -9.56 -22.08
C PHE A 4 -9.47 -10.48 -21.46
N LYS A 5 -10.12 -10.00 -20.41
CA LYS A 5 -11.24 -10.67 -19.73
C LYS A 5 -12.44 -9.73 -19.58
N LYS A 6 -13.61 -10.30 -19.31
CA LYS A 6 -14.81 -9.52 -18.98
C LYS A 6 -14.53 -8.55 -17.83
N GLY A 7 -14.95 -7.30 -17.99
CA GLY A 7 -14.71 -6.19 -17.07
C GLY A 7 -13.44 -5.38 -17.37
N ASP A 8 -12.54 -5.85 -18.25
CA ASP A 8 -11.36 -5.07 -18.62
C ASP A 8 -11.76 -3.82 -19.41
N ARG A 9 -11.09 -2.71 -19.12
CA ARG A 9 -11.21 -1.45 -19.87
C ARG A 9 -10.25 -1.45 -21.05
N VAL A 10 -10.74 -1.11 -22.23
CA VAL A 10 -10.01 -1.18 -23.50
C VAL A 10 -10.26 0.05 -24.37
N ILE A 11 -9.34 0.32 -25.29
CA ILE A 11 -9.47 1.30 -26.37
C ILE A 11 -9.32 0.56 -27.69
N ALA A 12 -10.22 0.82 -28.65
CA ALA A 12 -10.04 0.32 -30.01
C ALA A 12 -8.95 1.12 -30.73
N LYS A 13 -7.89 0.46 -31.18
CA LYS A 13 -6.77 1.05 -31.94
C LYS A 13 -7.09 1.20 -33.41
N LYS A 14 -7.87 0.27 -33.94
CA LYS A 14 -8.26 0.16 -35.34
C LYS A 14 -9.47 -0.74 -35.42
N CYS A 15 -10.24 -0.59 -36.48
CA CYS A 15 -11.39 -1.43 -36.81
C CYS A 15 -11.63 -1.25 -38.31
N SER A 16 -11.71 -2.35 -39.07
CA SER A 16 -11.82 -2.27 -40.53
C SER A 16 -13.23 -1.94 -41.02
N ASP A 17 -14.24 -2.22 -40.21
CA ASP A 17 -15.65 -2.18 -40.60
C ASP A 17 -16.50 -1.19 -39.78
N ASN A 18 -15.95 -0.59 -38.72
CA ASN A 18 -16.56 0.52 -38.03
C ASN A 18 -15.52 1.56 -37.57
N ALA A 19 -15.40 2.66 -38.32
CA ALA A 19 -14.47 3.73 -37.98
C ALA A 19 -14.84 4.48 -36.68
N LEU A 20 -16.11 4.46 -36.25
CA LEU A 20 -16.60 5.20 -35.08
C LEU A 20 -16.06 4.66 -33.75
N VAL A 21 -15.65 3.39 -33.71
CA VAL A 21 -15.05 2.81 -32.50
C VAL A 21 -13.59 3.22 -32.31
N ILE A 22 -12.88 3.65 -33.38
CA ILE A 22 -11.44 3.89 -33.32
C ILE A 22 -11.13 5.04 -32.34
N GLY A 23 -10.27 4.77 -31.37
CA GLY A 23 -9.89 5.70 -30.30
C GLY A 23 -10.87 5.74 -29.13
N LYS A 24 -12.04 5.10 -29.22
CA LYS A 24 -13.05 5.08 -28.16
C LYS A 24 -12.71 4.07 -27.06
N ALA A 25 -13.02 4.45 -25.83
CA ALA A 25 -12.88 3.59 -24.66
C ALA A 25 -14.16 2.78 -24.41
N GLY A 26 -13.99 1.57 -23.91
CA GLY A 26 -15.09 0.67 -23.60
C GLY A 26 -14.70 -0.41 -22.60
N THR A 27 -15.69 -1.20 -22.20
CA THR A 27 -15.54 -2.32 -21.28
C THR A 27 -15.77 -3.62 -22.03
N VAL A 28 -14.90 -4.61 -21.85
CA VAL A 28 -15.12 -5.96 -22.36
C VAL A 28 -16.30 -6.58 -21.62
N ILE A 29 -17.40 -6.85 -22.32
CA ILE A 29 -18.62 -7.47 -21.76
C ILE A 29 -18.68 -8.98 -22.04
N GLY A 30 -17.88 -9.46 -23.00
CA GLY A 30 -17.87 -10.85 -23.43
C GLY A 30 -16.56 -11.26 -24.10
N VAL A 31 -16.21 -12.54 -23.97
CA VAL A 31 -15.02 -13.14 -24.59
C VAL A 31 -15.44 -14.44 -25.28
N ASN A 32 -15.27 -14.53 -26.59
CA ASN A 32 -15.42 -15.78 -27.31
C ASN A 32 -14.04 -16.49 -27.37
N GLY A 33 -13.86 -17.48 -26.48
CA GLY A 33 -12.61 -18.22 -26.35
C GLY A 33 -12.20 -19.02 -27.59
N ASN A 34 -13.14 -19.33 -28.49
CA ASN A 34 -12.88 -20.12 -29.69
C ASN A 34 -12.40 -19.27 -30.87
N THR A 35 -12.84 -18.00 -30.94
CA THR A 35 -12.52 -17.10 -32.07
C THR A 35 -11.54 -15.99 -31.70
N GLY A 36 -11.31 -15.75 -30.41
CA GLY A 36 -10.49 -14.62 -29.94
C GLY A 36 -11.16 -13.25 -30.15
N ILE A 37 -12.49 -13.25 -30.34
CA ILE A 37 -13.31 -12.06 -30.48
C ILE A 37 -13.78 -11.60 -29.09
N TYR A 38 -13.67 -10.29 -28.85
CA TYR A 38 -14.11 -9.62 -27.64
C TYR A 38 -15.35 -8.78 -27.96
N ALA A 39 -16.39 -8.94 -27.16
CA ALA A 39 -17.52 -8.03 -27.15
C ALA A 39 -17.18 -6.83 -26.26
N VAL A 40 -17.20 -5.62 -26.82
CA VAL A 40 -16.87 -4.40 -26.10
C VAL A 40 -18.09 -3.48 -26.12
N GLU A 41 -18.53 -3.03 -24.96
CA GLU A 41 -19.48 -1.93 -24.82
C GLU A 41 -18.71 -0.62 -24.63
N PHE A 42 -18.87 0.31 -25.57
CA PHE A 42 -18.23 1.62 -25.56
C PHE A 42 -18.99 2.62 -24.68
N ASP A 43 -18.24 3.54 -24.06
CA ASP A 43 -18.85 4.58 -23.21
C ASP A 43 -19.76 5.49 -24.04
N ASP A 44 -19.25 5.90 -25.21
CA ASP A 44 -19.94 6.71 -26.21
C ASP A 44 -20.78 5.84 -27.16
N TYR A 45 -21.77 6.46 -27.81
CA TYR A 45 -22.50 5.83 -28.92
C TYR A 45 -21.56 5.68 -30.13
N VAL A 46 -21.52 4.48 -30.72
CA VAL A 46 -20.60 4.12 -31.81
C VAL A 46 -21.31 3.58 -33.06
N GLY A 47 -22.64 3.75 -33.15
CA GLY A 47 -23.44 3.19 -34.24
C GLY A 47 -23.43 1.66 -34.29
N GLY A 48 -23.18 1.02 -33.15
CA GLY A 48 -23.01 -0.42 -33.02
C GLY A 48 -24.30 -1.19 -32.78
N HIS A 49 -24.18 -2.43 -32.33
CA HIS A 49 -25.29 -3.27 -31.89
C HIS A 49 -25.43 -3.24 -30.35
N ASN A 50 -26.30 -4.07 -29.78
CA ASN A 50 -26.43 -4.33 -28.34
C ASN A 50 -25.77 -5.65 -27.90
N ALA A 51 -25.13 -6.38 -28.81
CA ALA A 51 -24.48 -7.67 -28.53
C ALA A 51 -25.45 -8.74 -27.98
N LEU A 52 -26.73 -8.64 -28.39
CA LEU A 52 -27.70 -9.70 -28.17
C LEU A 52 -27.40 -10.94 -29.05
N PRO A 53 -27.85 -12.13 -28.62
CA PRO A 53 -28.50 -12.40 -27.33
C PRO A 53 -27.49 -12.63 -26.17
N ALA A 54 -26.19 -12.62 -26.45
CA ALA A 54 -25.19 -13.17 -25.54
C ALA A 54 -24.84 -12.26 -24.34
N TYR A 55 -24.87 -10.94 -24.50
CA TYR A 55 -24.31 -10.02 -23.48
C TYR A 55 -25.19 -8.82 -23.12
N ASP A 56 -26.30 -8.58 -23.83
CA ASP A 56 -27.32 -7.55 -23.54
C ASP A 56 -26.74 -6.17 -23.13
N GLY A 57 -25.84 -5.65 -23.96
CA GLY A 57 -25.26 -4.33 -23.78
C GLY A 57 -26.14 -3.22 -24.33
N ARG A 58 -25.71 -1.96 -24.14
CA ARG A 58 -26.47 -0.78 -24.59
C ARG A 58 -26.59 -0.74 -26.13
N ASN A 59 -27.81 -0.54 -26.63
CA ASN A 59 -28.07 -0.47 -28.07
C ASN A 59 -27.31 0.68 -28.73
N GLY A 60 -26.54 0.40 -29.78
CA GLY A 60 -25.68 1.38 -30.44
C GLY A 60 -24.27 1.52 -29.84
N HIS A 61 -24.00 0.86 -28.71
CA HIS A 61 -22.73 0.99 -27.97
C HIS A 61 -21.82 -0.22 -28.09
N CYS A 62 -22.27 -1.36 -28.61
CA CYS A 62 -21.46 -2.57 -28.65
C CYS A 62 -20.85 -2.81 -30.03
N TRP A 63 -19.60 -3.29 -30.03
CA TRP A 63 -18.94 -3.83 -31.22
C TRP A 63 -18.08 -5.06 -30.86
N PHE A 64 -17.83 -5.90 -31.86
CA PHE A 64 -16.94 -7.06 -31.73
C PHE A 64 -15.56 -6.73 -32.28
N LEU A 65 -14.52 -6.94 -31.48
CA LEU A 65 -13.14 -6.61 -31.84
C LEU A 65 -12.21 -7.77 -31.52
N THR A 66 -11.14 -7.91 -32.29
CA THR A 66 -10.07 -8.87 -32.05
C THR A 66 -9.01 -8.30 -31.09
N GLU A 67 -8.15 -9.16 -30.56
CA GLU A 67 -7.04 -8.72 -29.70
C GLU A 67 -6.13 -7.67 -30.37
N LYS A 68 -5.89 -7.82 -31.68
CA LYS A 68 -5.02 -6.90 -32.44
C LYS A 68 -5.61 -5.49 -32.56
N GLU A 69 -6.92 -5.38 -32.43
CA GLU A 69 -7.69 -4.15 -32.51
C GLU A 69 -7.81 -3.45 -31.16
N LEU A 70 -7.53 -4.14 -30.05
CA LEU A 70 -7.68 -3.61 -28.69
C LEU A 70 -6.35 -3.33 -28.00
N LYS A 71 -6.28 -2.22 -27.26
CA LYS A 71 -5.25 -1.97 -26.25
C LYS A 71 -5.94 -1.74 -24.91
N PRO A 72 -5.30 -2.04 -23.76
CA PRO A 72 -5.85 -1.63 -22.49
C PRO A 72 -6.08 -0.13 -22.44
N ALA A 73 -7.24 0.25 -21.90
CA ALA A 73 -7.47 1.59 -21.43
C ALA A 73 -6.90 1.69 -20.02
N SER A 74 -6.30 2.83 -19.69
CA SER A 74 -6.03 3.16 -18.31
C SER A 74 -7.36 3.29 -17.56
N LYS A 75 -7.44 2.70 -16.37
CA LYS A 75 -8.57 2.88 -15.44
C LYS A 75 -8.57 4.25 -14.74
N PHE A 76 -7.57 5.09 -15.04
CA PHE A 76 -7.39 6.40 -14.44
C PHE A 76 -7.98 7.47 -15.34
N GLU A 77 -8.78 8.35 -14.75
CA GLU A 77 -9.45 9.45 -15.44
C GLU A 77 -8.82 10.78 -15.05
N ALA A 78 -8.67 11.69 -16.01
CA ALA A 78 -8.19 13.04 -15.72
C ALA A 78 -9.16 13.75 -14.76
N GLY A 79 -8.63 14.44 -13.77
CA GLY A 79 -9.39 15.08 -12.69
C GLY A 79 -9.65 14.16 -11.48
N GLN A 80 -9.54 12.84 -11.62
CA GLN A 80 -9.74 11.93 -10.49
C GLN A 80 -8.63 12.10 -9.45
N ILE A 81 -9.01 12.16 -8.18
CA ILE A 81 -8.11 12.32 -7.04
C ILE A 81 -7.89 10.97 -6.36
N TYR A 82 -6.65 10.72 -5.95
CA TYR A 82 -6.25 9.50 -5.26
C TYR A 82 -5.38 9.80 -4.04
N ARG A 83 -5.43 8.89 -3.06
CA ARG A 83 -4.46 8.78 -1.96
C ARG A 83 -3.44 7.70 -2.27
N THR A 84 -2.16 7.95 -1.99
CA THR A 84 -1.10 6.95 -2.04
C THR A 84 -1.04 6.19 -0.71
N ARG A 85 -0.92 4.85 -0.76
CA ARG A 85 -0.71 4.05 0.47
C ARG A 85 0.70 4.15 1.07
N GLU A 86 1.67 4.64 0.30
CA GLU A 86 3.08 4.61 0.68
C GLU A 86 3.44 5.68 1.71
N ASP A 87 2.92 6.89 1.51
CA ASP A 87 3.23 8.06 2.32
C ASP A 87 1.99 8.96 2.59
N GLY A 88 0.81 8.53 2.16
CA GLY A 88 -0.45 9.25 2.35
C GLY A 88 -0.65 10.44 1.42
N SER A 89 0.29 10.70 0.50
CA SER A 89 0.22 11.80 -0.47
C SER A 89 -1.08 11.77 -1.28
N ILE A 90 -1.55 12.96 -1.65
CA ILE A 90 -2.81 13.16 -2.37
C ILE A 90 -2.48 13.70 -3.73
N ILE A 91 -2.88 12.98 -4.77
CA ILE A 91 -2.57 13.29 -6.16
C ILE A 91 -3.83 13.47 -6.99
N LYS A 92 -3.77 14.33 -8.00
CA LYS A 92 -4.81 14.48 -9.02
C LYS A 92 -4.25 14.00 -10.35
N ILE A 93 -4.95 13.09 -11.01
CA ILE A 93 -4.58 12.67 -12.36
C ILE A 93 -4.79 13.84 -13.32
N THR A 94 -3.76 14.21 -14.07
CA THR A 94 -3.81 15.31 -15.05
C THR A 94 -4.04 14.81 -16.46
N SER A 95 -3.51 13.64 -16.80
CA SER A 95 -3.77 12.98 -18.08
C SER A 95 -3.59 11.47 -18.01
N SER A 96 -4.23 10.77 -18.92
CA SER A 96 -4.22 9.31 -19.00
C SER A 96 -4.26 8.91 -20.47
N THR A 97 -3.14 8.40 -21.00
CA THR A 97 -3.01 8.05 -22.42
C THR A 97 -2.40 6.66 -22.55
N GLY A 98 -3.24 5.70 -22.95
CA GLY A 98 -2.84 4.30 -23.02
C GLY A 98 -2.48 3.76 -21.63
N TYR A 99 -1.21 3.44 -21.41
CA TYR A 99 -0.71 3.04 -20.09
C TYR A 99 -0.06 4.18 -19.31
N TYR A 100 0.21 5.32 -19.94
CA TYR A 100 0.93 6.41 -19.30
C TYR A 100 -0.07 7.33 -18.60
N VAL A 101 0.13 7.56 -17.31
CA VAL A 101 -0.72 8.41 -16.48
C VAL A 101 0.14 9.48 -15.86
N THR A 102 -0.25 10.74 -16.02
CA THR A 102 0.40 11.87 -15.36
C THR A 102 -0.45 12.36 -14.21
N TYR A 103 0.19 12.90 -13.18
CA TYR A 103 -0.47 13.45 -12.02
C TYR A 103 0.27 14.68 -11.50
N GLU A 104 -0.47 15.53 -10.79
CA GLU A 104 0.07 16.56 -9.93
C GLU A 104 -0.21 16.22 -8.46
N THR A 105 0.70 16.60 -7.56
CA THR A 105 0.46 16.45 -6.12
C THR A 105 -0.41 17.60 -5.61
N ILE A 106 -1.53 17.28 -4.96
CA ILE A 106 -2.30 18.21 -4.13
C ILE A 106 -1.62 18.38 -2.77
N ARG A 107 -1.14 17.26 -2.22
CA ARG A 107 -0.36 17.18 -0.98
C ARG A 107 0.72 16.13 -1.10
N SER A 108 1.97 16.54 -0.86
CA SER A 108 3.14 15.67 -0.88
C SER A 108 4.28 16.36 -0.12
N LYS A 109 5.27 15.59 0.35
CA LYS A 109 6.52 16.14 0.90
C LYS A 109 7.38 16.79 -0.18
N ARG A 110 7.20 16.34 -1.42
CA ARG A 110 7.86 16.86 -2.61
C ARG A 110 6.75 17.28 -3.55
N ASN A 111 6.43 18.57 -3.58
CA ASN A 111 5.40 19.11 -4.48
C ASN A 111 5.88 18.90 -5.92
N GLU A 112 5.38 17.87 -6.58
CA GLU A 112 5.92 17.35 -7.84
C GLU A 112 4.79 17.07 -8.84
N VAL A 113 5.14 17.17 -10.12
CA VAL A 113 4.38 16.56 -11.21
C VAL A 113 5.08 15.25 -11.54
N GLY A 114 4.32 14.17 -11.64
CA GLY A 114 4.87 12.83 -11.85
C GLY A 114 4.12 12.06 -12.93
N SER A 115 4.68 10.91 -13.26
CA SER A 115 4.08 9.97 -14.20
C SER A 115 4.26 8.54 -13.76
N PHE A 116 3.30 7.67 -14.06
CA PHE A 116 3.39 6.24 -13.80
C PHE A 116 2.71 5.43 -14.91
N LEU A 117 3.09 4.15 -14.99
CA LEU A 117 2.36 3.18 -15.82
C LEU A 117 1.12 2.69 -15.07
N SER A 118 -0.06 2.67 -15.70
CA SER A 118 -1.33 2.26 -15.11
C SER A 118 -1.35 0.83 -14.57
N THR A 119 -0.37 0.01 -14.96
CA THR A 119 -0.15 -1.37 -14.51
C THR A 119 0.90 -1.51 -13.38
N SER A 120 1.57 -0.42 -13.00
CA SER A 120 2.64 -0.41 -12.00
C SER A 120 2.15 -0.77 -10.59
N LEU A 121 3.08 -1.15 -9.71
CA LEU A 121 2.77 -1.33 -8.28
C LEU A 121 2.26 -0.04 -7.63
N PHE A 122 2.78 1.12 -8.05
CA PHE A 122 2.28 2.42 -7.62
C PHE A 122 0.79 2.57 -7.95
N ALA A 123 0.40 2.31 -9.21
CA ALA A 123 -1.00 2.35 -9.66
C ALA A 123 -1.93 1.40 -8.89
N LYS A 124 -1.41 0.26 -8.41
CA LYS A 124 -2.18 -0.70 -7.59
C LYS A 124 -2.39 -0.23 -6.15
N ARG A 125 -1.59 0.73 -5.68
CA ARG A 125 -1.62 1.29 -4.32
C ARG A 125 -2.36 2.63 -4.24
N LEU A 126 -2.96 3.08 -5.34
CA LEU A 126 -3.78 4.29 -5.38
C LEU A 126 -5.21 3.98 -4.95
N GLU A 127 -5.69 4.73 -3.97
CA GLU A 127 -7.07 4.65 -3.46
C GLU A 127 -7.87 5.85 -3.96
N PRO A 128 -8.96 5.66 -4.72
CA PRO A 128 -9.75 6.76 -5.24
C PRO A 128 -10.45 7.51 -4.10
N LEU A 129 -10.46 8.84 -4.18
CA LEU A 129 -11.17 9.72 -3.26
C LEU A 129 -12.28 10.46 -4.00
N ALA A 130 -13.45 10.58 -3.37
CA ALA A 130 -14.58 11.33 -3.91
C ALA A 130 -15.26 12.20 -2.84
N GLY A 131 -15.76 13.37 -3.25
CA GLY A 131 -16.54 14.26 -2.39
C GLY A 131 -15.86 14.57 -1.05
N ARG A 132 -16.56 14.26 0.04
CA ARG A 132 -16.11 14.54 1.42
C ARG A 132 -14.77 13.88 1.77
N GLN A 133 -14.47 12.72 1.18
CA GLN A 133 -13.24 11.97 1.45
C GLN A 133 -11.97 12.75 1.07
N ILE A 134 -12.08 13.65 0.08
CA ILE A 134 -10.95 14.49 -0.35
C ILE A 134 -10.54 15.44 0.77
N GLY A 135 -11.52 16.13 1.37
CA GLY A 135 -11.26 17.07 2.47
C GLY A 135 -10.78 16.36 3.74
N GLU A 136 -11.29 15.17 4.03
CA GLU A 136 -10.83 14.35 5.16
C GLU A 136 -9.39 13.89 4.97
N ALA A 137 -9.03 13.39 3.78
CA ALA A 137 -7.66 13.00 3.47
C ALA A 137 -6.69 14.18 3.54
N ILE A 138 -7.08 15.37 3.03
CA ILE A 138 -6.24 16.58 3.13
C ILE A 138 -6.02 16.97 4.59
N LYS A 139 -7.08 16.98 5.42
CA LYS A 139 -6.94 17.26 6.85
C LYS A 139 -6.04 16.26 7.55
N GLU A 140 -6.17 14.98 7.24
CA GLU A 140 -5.32 13.92 7.80
C GLU A 140 -3.86 14.09 7.37
N TYR A 141 -3.62 14.46 6.11
CA TYR A 141 -2.27 14.73 5.60
C TYR A 141 -1.64 15.97 6.24
N ASP A 142 -2.40 17.08 6.30
CA ASP A 142 -1.93 18.37 6.82
C ASP A 142 -1.73 18.32 8.34
N ALA A 143 -2.47 17.47 9.05
CA ALA A 143 -2.20 17.15 10.46
C ALA A 143 -0.87 16.42 10.68
N GLY A 144 -0.22 15.96 9.60
CA GLY A 144 1.01 15.18 9.62
C GLY A 144 0.84 13.85 10.35
N PRO A 145 1.94 13.18 10.76
CA PRO A 145 1.88 12.22 11.86
C PRO A 145 1.56 13.01 13.15
N THR A 146 0.27 13.30 13.30
CA THR A 146 -0.49 13.59 14.51
C THR A 146 -0.24 14.86 15.29
N THR A 147 -1.10 15.85 15.07
CA THR A 147 -1.77 16.51 16.19
C THR A 147 -2.73 15.51 16.86
N GLY A 148 -2.36 14.97 18.03
CA GLY A 148 -3.23 14.11 18.84
C GLY A 148 -2.63 12.79 19.37
N LYS A 149 -1.37 12.47 19.06
CA LYS A 149 -0.69 11.35 19.71
C LYS A 149 -0.11 11.75 21.06
N HIS A 150 -0.18 10.82 21.99
CA HIS A 150 0.52 10.95 23.27
C HIS A 150 2.02 10.95 23.01
N ALA A 151 2.68 12.04 23.40
CA ALA A 151 4.12 12.16 23.39
C ALA A 151 4.61 11.94 24.82
N TYR A 152 5.50 10.97 25.00
CA TYR A 152 6.14 10.73 26.30
C TYR A 152 6.94 11.98 26.71
N SER A 153 6.78 12.38 27.96
CA SER A 153 7.57 13.42 28.60
C SER A 153 9.05 13.03 28.68
N ASP A 154 9.93 14.01 28.80
CA ASP A 154 11.36 13.78 28.98
C ASP A 154 11.66 12.91 30.22
N SER A 155 10.86 13.05 31.28
CA SER A 155 10.95 12.22 32.49
C SER A 155 10.63 10.75 32.21
N GLU A 156 9.56 10.45 31.46
CA GLU A 156 9.19 9.07 31.13
C GLU A 156 10.24 8.42 30.21
N ILE A 157 10.78 9.18 29.26
CA ILE A 157 11.86 8.72 28.39
C ILE A 157 13.13 8.43 29.21
N ALA A 158 13.47 9.31 30.17
CA ALA A 158 14.61 9.14 31.05
C ALA A 158 14.46 7.92 31.97
N GLU A 159 13.27 7.72 32.54
CA GLU A 159 12.92 6.56 33.37
C GLU A 159 13.04 5.26 32.58
N ALA A 160 12.47 5.21 31.36
CA ALA A 160 12.57 4.04 30.49
C ALA A 160 14.02 3.72 30.10
N LYS A 161 14.82 4.76 29.83
CA LYS A 161 16.23 4.59 29.51
C LYS A 161 17.01 4.04 30.71
N ALA A 162 16.79 4.59 31.90
CA ALA A 162 17.43 4.11 33.13
C ALA A 162 17.09 2.64 33.38
N PHE A 163 15.80 2.30 33.34
CA PHE A 163 15.30 0.93 33.50
C PHE A 163 15.96 -0.05 32.52
N VAL A 164 16.01 0.29 31.23
CA VAL A 164 16.63 -0.58 30.20
C VAL A 164 18.11 -0.78 30.50
N LEU A 165 18.85 0.29 30.81
CA LEU A 165 20.29 0.20 31.07
C LEU A 165 20.59 -0.59 32.34
N ASP A 166 19.85 -0.38 33.42
CA ASP A 166 20.04 -1.09 34.68
C ASP A 166 19.69 -2.58 34.50
N THR A 167 18.59 -2.89 33.79
CA THR A 167 18.24 -4.29 33.49
C THR A 167 19.32 -4.98 32.65
N ILE A 168 19.91 -4.30 31.66
CA ILE A 168 21.02 -4.86 30.86
C ILE A 168 22.22 -5.18 31.75
N ARG A 169 22.58 -4.28 32.69
CA ARG A 169 23.68 -4.52 33.63
C ARG A 169 23.39 -5.73 34.53
N ASP A 170 22.20 -5.79 35.12
CA ASP A 170 21.76 -6.91 35.96
C ASP A 170 21.79 -8.26 35.22
N LEU A 171 21.40 -8.27 33.94
CA LEU A 171 21.46 -9.47 33.10
C LEU A 171 22.91 -9.87 32.85
N ALA A 172 23.78 -8.92 32.53
CA ALA A 172 25.18 -9.17 32.24
C ALA A 172 25.92 -9.77 33.45
N GLU A 173 25.65 -9.29 34.67
CA GLU A 173 26.18 -9.86 35.91
C GLU A 173 25.78 -11.35 36.10
N LYS A 174 24.64 -11.75 35.53
CA LYS A 174 24.12 -13.13 35.57
C LYS A 174 24.55 -13.95 34.35
N GLY A 175 25.42 -13.41 33.48
CA GLY A 175 25.86 -14.05 32.23
C GLY A 175 24.74 -14.18 31.19
N THR A 176 23.76 -13.28 31.24
CA THR A 176 22.64 -13.17 30.31
C THR A 176 22.75 -11.85 29.56
N TYR A 177 22.33 -11.80 28.30
CA TYR A 177 22.52 -10.65 27.42
C TYR A 177 21.21 -10.29 26.71
N ALA A 178 20.95 -9.00 26.55
CA ALA A 178 19.81 -8.49 25.80
C ALA A 178 20.29 -7.79 24.51
N SER A 179 19.69 -8.17 23.38
CA SER A 179 19.90 -7.54 22.07
C SER A 179 18.60 -6.93 21.56
N PHE A 180 18.68 -5.82 20.84
CA PHE A 180 17.51 -5.07 20.39
C PHE A 180 17.54 -4.86 18.87
N GLY A 181 16.39 -5.07 18.23
CA GLY A 181 16.13 -4.66 16.85
C GLY A 181 15.00 -3.63 16.81
N THR A 182 15.16 -2.56 16.04
CA THR A 182 14.11 -1.56 15.83
C THR A 182 13.82 -1.42 14.34
N ASP A 183 12.55 -1.46 13.95
CA ASP A 183 12.13 -1.19 12.58
C ASP A 183 11.87 0.31 12.33
N LYS A 184 11.66 0.66 11.05
CA LYS A 184 11.37 2.04 10.63
C LYS A 184 9.99 2.56 11.09
N TYR A 185 9.14 1.71 11.64
CA TYR A 185 7.81 2.04 12.14
C TYR A 185 7.79 2.18 13.67
N GLY A 186 8.93 2.02 14.33
CA GLY A 186 9.06 2.15 15.78
C GLY A 186 8.70 0.88 16.57
N SER A 187 8.51 -0.26 15.89
CA SER A 187 8.42 -1.55 16.58
C SER A 187 9.81 -1.93 17.10
N CYS A 188 9.89 -2.40 18.34
CA CYS A 188 11.14 -2.86 18.94
C CYS A 188 11.02 -4.32 19.37
N THR A 189 11.98 -5.14 18.95
CA THR A 189 12.15 -6.53 19.38
C THR A 189 13.31 -6.60 20.36
N ALA A 190 13.10 -7.27 21.50
CA ALA A 190 14.13 -7.61 22.46
C ALA A 190 14.37 -9.13 22.43
N LEU A 191 15.64 -9.51 22.34
CA LEU A 191 16.11 -10.89 22.37
C LEU A 191 16.97 -11.05 23.62
N VAL A 192 16.57 -11.94 24.53
CA VAL A 192 17.32 -12.24 25.75
C VAL A 192 17.94 -13.63 25.61
N SER A 193 19.27 -13.68 25.70
CA SER A 193 20.06 -14.90 25.57
C SER A 193 20.88 -15.16 26.83
N GLY A 194 20.83 -16.38 27.36
CA GLY A 194 21.57 -16.78 28.56
C GLY A 194 22.06 -18.22 28.48
N LYS A 195 22.34 -18.85 29.62
CA LYS A 195 22.90 -20.22 29.70
C LYS A 195 22.06 -21.30 29.00
N ASN A 196 20.75 -21.09 28.86
CA ASN A 196 19.83 -22.04 28.23
C ASN A 196 19.57 -21.77 26.74
N SER A 197 20.15 -20.70 26.20
CA SER A 197 19.96 -20.33 24.80
C SER A 197 20.76 -21.23 23.88
N LYS A 198 20.18 -21.58 22.73
CA LYS A 198 20.86 -22.39 21.72
C LYS A 198 21.20 -21.55 20.49
N ALA A 199 22.30 -21.92 19.85
CA ALA A 199 22.76 -21.30 18.63
C ALA A 199 23.23 -22.39 17.68
N LYS A 200 22.88 -22.26 16.40
CA LYS A 200 23.41 -23.10 15.33
C LYS A 200 24.36 -22.25 14.51
N VAL A 201 25.64 -22.61 14.51
CA VAL A 201 26.67 -21.86 13.80
C VAL A 201 26.85 -22.44 12.41
N TYR A 202 26.78 -21.58 11.40
CA TYR A 202 26.97 -21.89 10.00
C TYR A 202 28.10 -21.03 9.45
N GLY A 203 29.33 -21.54 9.53
CA GLY A 203 30.51 -20.82 9.04
C GLY A 203 30.62 -19.41 9.63
N ASN A 204 30.27 -18.39 8.85
CA ASN A 204 30.36 -16.98 9.19
C ASN A 204 29.12 -16.37 9.86
N TYR A 205 28.05 -17.13 10.09
CA TYR A 205 26.88 -16.64 10.84
C TYR A 205 26.39 -17.64 11.88
N ALA A 206 25.66 -17.16 12.88
CA ALA A 206 24.99 -18.00 13.88
C ALA A 206 23.49 -17.70 13.88
N GLU A 207 22.69 -18.76 13.90
CA GLU A 207 21.25 -18.73 14.06
C GLU A 207 20.93 -19.01 15.53
N LEU A 208 20.40 -18.02 16.24
CA LEU A 208 19.96 -18.21 17.62
C LEU A 208 18.55 -18.82 17.62
N TYR A 209 18.35 -19.91 18.37
CA TYR A 209 17.06 -20.58 18.54
C TYR A 209 16.88 -20.96 20.01
N GLN A 210 15.65 -20.92 20.53
CA GLN A 210 15.38 -20.99 21.98
C GLN A 210 15.93 -19.78 22.75
N LEU A 211 15.47 -18.59 22.36
CA LEU A 211 15.68 -17.35 23.10
C LEU A 211 14.40 -16.95 23.82
N ASP A 212 14.53 -16.25 24.94
CA ASP A 212 13.41 -15.49 25.50
C ASP A 212 13.25 -14.23 24.64
N THR A 213 12.06 -14.06 24.07
CA THR A 213 11.80 -12.98 23.10
C THR A 213 10.60 -12.16 23.52
N GLY A 214 10.71 -10.86 23.32
CA GLY A 214 9.63 -9.92 23.58
C GLY A 214 9.57 -8.90 22.47
N GLU A 215 8.39 -8.67 21.95
CA GLU A 215 8.15 -7.64 20.94
C GLU A 215 7.31 -6.53 21.53
N SER A 216 7.64 -5.29 21.20
CA SER A 216 6.79 -4.13 21.40
C SER A 216 6.35 -3.61 20.05
N LYS A 217 5.06 -3.24 19.98
CA LYS A 217 4.52 -2.46 18.86
C LYS A 217 4.08 -1.14 19.47
N CYS A 218 4.60 -0.04 18.93
CA CYS A 218 4.16 1.28 19.35
C CYS A 218 2.65 1.41 19.10
N SER A 219 1.92 1.98 20.06
CA SER A 219 0.51 2.27 19.86
C SER A 219 0.34 3.18 18.64
N PRO A 220 -0.68 2.96 17.80
CA PRO A 220 -1.03 3.94 16.77
C PRO A 220 -1.26 5.35 17.33
N ASN A 221 -1.59 5.44 18.63
CA ASN A 221 -1.87 6.67 19.37
C ASN A 221 -0.64 7.28 20.08
N ASP A 222 0.54 6.66 20.02
CA ASP A 222 1.77 7.17 20.64
C ASP A 222 2.76 7.68 19.58
N VAL A 223 3.51 8.73 19.92
CA VAL A 223 4.69 9.12 19.16
C VAL A 223 5.77 8.04 19.37
N PRO A 224 6.31 7.42 18.30
CA PRO A 224 7.32 6.39 18.46
C PRO A 224 8.56 6.87 19.22
N ASN A 225 8.91 6.16 20.29
CA ASN A 225 10.13 6.38 21.06
C ASN A 225 10.90 5.07 21.26
N THR A 226 12.19 5.09 20.94
CA THR A 226 13.03 3.88 20.95
C THR A 226 13.29 3.34 22.35
N TRP A 227 13.38 4.19 23.38
CA TRP A 227 13.61 3.74 24.75
C TRP A 227 12.35 3.14 25.36
N ILE A 228 11.19 3.72 25.08
CA ILE A 228 9.90 3.16 25.48
C ILE A 228 9.69 1.77 24.85
N GLY A 229 9.90 1.67 23.52
CA GLY A 229 9.79 0.38 22.82
C GLY A 229 10.73 -0.68 23.38
N LYS A 230 12.00 -0.32 23.66
CA LYS A 230 12.96 -1.22 24.30
C LYS A 230 12.50 -1.68 25.68
N ALA A 231 11.99 -0.78 26.52
CA ALA A 231 11.51 -1.12 27.86
C ALA A 231 10.35 -2.13 27.80
N VAL A 232 9.34 -1.89 26.95
CA VAL A 232 8.20 -2.80 26.79
C VAL A 232 8.63 -4.15 26.23
N ALA A 233 9.46 -4.16 25.19
CA ALA A 233 9.96 -5.38 24.57
C ALA A 233 10.77 -6.21 25.57
N LEU A 234 11.59 -5.56 26.39
CA LEU A 234 12.40 -6.20 27.42
C LEU A 234 11.54 -6.77 28.55
N CYS A 235 10.52 -6.04 29.03
CA CYS A 235 9.57 -6.57 30.02
C CYS A 235 8.85 -7.82 29.51
N ARG A 236 8.39 -7.80 28.25
CA ARG A 236 7.73 -8.96 27.62
C ARG A 236 8.67 -10.15 27.49
N ALA A 237 9.92 -9.93 27.07
CA ALA A 237 10.92 -10.99 26.98
C ALA A 237 11.20 -11.63 28.34
N LEU A 238 11.23 -10.83 29.41
CA LEU A 238 11.54 -11.28 30.76
C LEU A 238 10.31 -11.71 31.58
N GLY A 239 9.11 -11.67 31.02
CA GLY A 239 7.86 -11.96 31.75
C GLY A 239 7.57 -10.99 32.90
N ARG A 240 8.06 -9.74 32.81
CA ARG A 240 7.89 -8.69 33.84
C ARG A 240 6.69 -7.80 33.52
N PRO A 241 6.07 -7.15 34.54
CA PRO A 241 5.05 -6.14 34.31
C PRO A 241 5.60 -5.00 33.45
N ILE A 242 4.74 -4.45 32.59
CA ILE A 242 5.05 -3.28 31.77
C ILE A 242 4.96 -2.04 32.68
N PRO A 243 5.91 -1.08 32.58
CA PRO A 243 5.87 0.14 33.37
C PRO A 243 4.61 0.99 33.15
N ASP A 244 4.11 1.64 34.21
CA ASP A 244 2.83 2.35 34.22
C ASP A 244 2.75 3.58 33.30
N TYR A 245 3.90 4.14 32.89
CA TYR A 245 3.98 5.23 31.91
C TYR A 245 3.70 4.78 30.47
N VAL A 246 3.53 3.47 30.24
CA VAL A 246 3.09 2.92 28.96
C VAL A 246 1.62 2.50 29.09
N ARG A 247 0.69 3.43 28.87
CA ARG A 247 -0.76 3.18 28.85
C ARG A 247 -1.35 3.39 27.47
#